data_AF-A0A7C1GCP5-F1
#
_entry.id   AF-A0A7C1GCP5-F1
#
_cell.length_a   1.000
_cell.length_b   1.000
_cell.length_c   1.000
_cell.angle_alpha   90.00
_cell.angle_beta   90.00
_cell.angle_gamma   90.00
#
_symmetry.space_group_name_H-M   'P 1'
#
loop_
_entity.id
_entity.type
_entity.pdbx_description
1 polymer ?
#
loop_
_entity_poly.entity_id
_entity_poly.type
_entity_poly.pdbx_seq_one_letter_code
_entity_poly.pdbx_strand_id
1 'polypeptide(L)'
;MDKTQEEIFEEMAKALGHTGSLLESLLEELSRLDSEMVGVEEPEEYNVLVDKFNAIRKNALFRKEMLMIHREALGFTKHRFMDKTYPVPAKKNRR
;
A
#
# COMPACT_ATOMS: atom_id res chain seq x y z
N MET A 1 30.84 -8.11 18.29
CA MET A 1 29.71 -8.81 18.93
C MET A 1 28.79 -9.20 17.80
N ASP A 2 28.63 -10.49 17.59
CA ASP A 2 27.73 -11.07 16.60
C ASP A 2 26.31 -10.92 17.15
N LYS A 3 25.39 -10.30 16.40
CA LYS A 3 23.98 -10.21 16.83
C LYS A 3 23.42 -11.62 16.90
N THR A 4 22.64 -11.94 17.93
CA THR A 4 21.99 -13.25 18.00
C THR A 4 20.93 -13.36 16.88
N GLN A 5 20.67 -14.57 16.39
CA GLN A 5 19.67 -14.79 15.32
C GLN A 5 18.27 -14.30 15.71
N GLU A 6 17.97 -14.26 17.01
CA GLU A 6 16.71 -13.79 17.58
C GLU A 6 16.54 -12.27 17.44
N GLU A 7 17.58 -11.49 17.74
CA GLU A 7 17.57 -10.02 17.57
C GLU A 7 17.37 -9.62 16.11
N ILE A 8 18.03 -10.34 15.19
CA ILE A 8 17.90 -10.14 13.75
C ILE A 8 16.45 -10.41 13.29
N PHE A 9 15.81 -11.45 13.84
CA PHE A 9 14.43 -11.79 13.51
C PHE A 9 13.43 -10.74 14.04
N GLU A 10 13.62 -10.24 15.26
CA GLU A 10 12.79 -9.19 15.83
C GLU A 10 12.89 -7.87 15.04
N GLU A 11 14.09 -7.46 14.65
CA GLU A 11 14.30 -6.25 13.83
C GLU A 11 13.57 -6.38 12.49
N MET A 12 13.64 -7.55 11.85
CA MET A 12 12.92 -7.82 10.60
C MET A 12 11.40 -7.83 10.78
N ALA A 13 10.89 -8.39 11.88
CA ALA A 13 9.46 -8.37 12.20
C ALA A 13 8.93 -6.93 12.40
N LYS A 14 9.70 -6.08 13.11
CA LYS A 14 9.36 -4.66 13.31
C LYS A 14 9.36 -3.88 12.00
N ALA A 15 10.37 -4.08 11.15
CA ALA A 15 10.46 -3.43 9.84
C ALA A 15 9.30 -3.81 8.91
N LEU A 16 8.91 -5.09 8.91
CA LEU A 16 7.74 -5.58 8.18
C LEU A 16 6.44 -4.99 8.69
N GLY A 17 6.24 -4.96 10.01
CA GLY A 17 5.05 -4.35 10.62
C GLY A 17 4.90 -2.88 10.24
N HIS A 18 6.01 -2.12 10.29
CA HIS A 18 6.03 -0.73 9.86
C HIS A 18 5.72 -0.56 8.36
N THR A 19 6.24 -1.46 7.51
CA THR A 19 5.92 -1.45 6.07
C THR A 19 4.44 -1.72 5.81
N GLY A 20 3.83 -2.63 6.57
CA GLY A 20 2.39 -2.90 6.55
C GLY A 20 1.57 -1.67 6.94
N SER A 21 1.91 -1.00 8.04
CA SER A 21 1.16 0.18 8.49
C SER A 21 1.21 1.34 7.49
N LEU A 22 2.35 1.54 6.81
CA LEU A 22 2.46 2.55 5.74
C LEU A 22 1.56 2.22 4.54
N LEU A 23 1.43 0.94 4.19
CA LEU A 23 0.52 0.52 3.14
C LEU A 23 -0.94 0.74 3.54
N GLU A 24 -1.30 0.45 4.80
CA GLU A 24 -2.65 0.70 5.35
C GLU A 24 -3.02 2.19 5.27
N SER A 25 -2.13 3.10 5.69
CA SER A 25 -2.37 4.54 5.59
C SER A 25 -2.59 5.02 4.15
N LEU A 26 -1.89 4.44 3.17
CA LEU A 26 -2.12 4.77 1.76
C LEU A 26 -3.48 4.26 1.27
N LEU A 27 -3.92 3.07 1.72
CA LEU A 27 -5.24 2.53 1.38
C LEU A 27 -6.37 3.36 2.00
N GLU A 28 -6.19 3.82 3.23
CA GLU A 28 -7.13 4.75 3.88
C GLU A 28 -7.22 6.08 3.12
N GLU A 29 -6.09 6.63 2.67
CA GLU A 29 -6.09 7.84 1.85
C GLU A 29 -6.78 7.63 0.49
N LEU A 30 -6.57 6.49 -0.17
CA LEU A 30 -7.28 6.15 -1.40
C LEU A 30 -8.78 6.07 -1.17
N SER A 31 -9.22 5.47 -0.07
CA SER A 31 -10.64 5.39 0.31
C SER A 31 -11.25 6.78 0.55
N ARG A 32 -10.51 7.65 1.25
CA ARG A 32 -10.90 9.04 1.47
C ARG A 32 -11.05 9.81 0.16
N LEU A 33 -10.06 9.73 -0.72
CA LEU A 33 -10.11 10.40 -2.03
C LEU A 33 -11.24 9.87 -2.90
N ASP A 34 -11.52 8.56 -2.87
CA ASP A 34 -12.65 8.01 -3.60
C ASP A 34 -13.98 8.58 -3.10
N SER A 35 -14.10 8.75 -1.78
CA SER A 35 -15.29 9.36 -1.16
C SER A 35 -15.40 10.86 -1.50
N GLU A 36 -14.29 11.60 -1.48
CA GLU A 36 -14.26 13.03 -1.87
C GLU A 36 -14.64 13.25 -3.34
N MET A 37 -14.30 12.31 -4.23
CA MET A 37 -14.68 12.37 -5.64
C MET A 37 -16.19 12.20 -5.87
N VAL A 38 -16.94 11.67 -4.91
CA VAL A 38 -18.39 11.53 -5.00
C VAL A 38 -19.02 12.92 -4.91
N GLY A 39 -19.65 13.36 -6.00
CA GLY A 39 -20.34 14.65 -6.06
C GLY A 39 -19.51 15.81 -6.58
N VAL A 40 -18.24 15.59 -6.95
CA VAL A 40 -17.48 16.60 -7.71
C VAL A 40 -18.05 16.66 -9.12
N GLU A 41 -18.69 17.76 -9.48
CA GLU A 41 -19.27 17.99 -10.81
C GLU A 41 -18.26 18.60 -11.77
N GLU A 42 -17.37 19.46 -11.27
CA GLU A 42 -16.41 20.18 -12.09
C GLU A 42 -15.30 19.24 -12.62
N PRO A 43 -15.17 19.07 -13.95
CA PRO A 43 -14.19 18.13 -14.52
C PRO A 43 -12.75 18.41 -14.13
N GLU A 44 -12.34 19.68 -14.04
CA GLU A 44 -10.95 20.00 -13.70
C GLU A 44 -10.62 19.63 -12.24
N GLU A 45 -11.53 19.92 -11.31
CA GLU A 45 -11.40 19.53 -9.91
C GLU A 45 -11.35 18.00 -9.76
N TYR A 46 -12.25 17.30 -10.48
CA TYR A 46 -12.25 15.83 -10.50
C TYR A 46 -10.92 15.28 -11.04
N ASN A 47 -10.40 15.86 -12.12
CA ASN A 47 -9.17 15.43 -12.76
C ASN A 47 -7.95 15.61 -11.86
N VAL A 48 -7.88 16.69 -11.08
CA VAL A 48 -6.84 16.89 -10.05
C VAL A 48 -6.90 15.79 -8.99
N LEU A 49 -8.11 15.45 -8.50
CA LEU A 49 -8.28 14.35 -7.54
C LEU A 49 -7.87 13.00 -8.16
N VAL A 50 -8.21 12.74 -9.43
CA VAL A 50 -7.84 11.51 -10.14
C VAL A 50 -6.32 11.38 -10.25
N ASP A 51 -5.61 12.45 -10.58
CA ASP A 51 -4.16 12.45 -10.67
C ASP A 51 -3.52 12.16 -9.31
N LYS A 52 -4.03 12.79 -8.23
CA LYS A 52 -3.61 12.50 -6.84
C LYS A 52 -3.88 11.04 -6.46
N PHE A 53 -5.09 10.54 -6.70
CA PHE A 53 -5.48 9.16 -6.42
C PHE A 53 -4.57 8.18 -7.15
N ASN A 54 -4.33 8.39 -8.44
CA ASN A 54 -3.51 7.49 -9.25
C ASN A 54 -2.03 7.51 -8.84
N ALA A 55 -1.51 8.65 -8.38
CA ALA A 55 -0.17 8.75 -7.83
C ALA A 55 -0.02 7.94 -6.53
N ILE A 56 -0.98 8.08 -5.60
CA ILE A 56 -1.00 7.34 -4.33
C ILE A 56 -1.19 5.84 -4.58
N ARG A 57 -2.07 5.47 -5.52
CA ARG A 57 -2.26 4.09 -5.96
C ARG A 57 -0.96 3.46 -6.45
N LYS A 58 -0.16 4.18 -7.24
CA LYS A 58 1.15 3.70 -7.70
C LYS A 58 2.09 3.43 -6.53
N ASN A 59 2.09 4.30 -5.51
CA ASN A 59 2.88 4.12 -4.29
C ASN A 59 2.40 2.89 -3.48
N ALA A 60 1.09 2.70 -3.34
CA ALA A 60 0.51 1.54 -2.66
C ALA A 60 0.88 0.22 -3.36
N LEU A 61 0.83 0.16 -4.70
CA LEU A 61 1.28 -1.01 -5.46
C LEU A 61 2.75 -1.33 -5.22
N PHE A 62 3.62 -0.31 -5.30
CA PHE A 62 5.06 -0.47 -5.07
C PHE A 62 5.36 -1.00 -3.66
N ARG A 63 4.71 -0.44 -2.63
CA ARG A 63 4.90 -0.90 -1.24
C ARG A 63 4.36 -2.30 -1.00
N LYS A 64 3.24 -2.65 -1.63
CA LYS A 64 2.70 -4.01 -1.58
C LYS A 64 3.67 -5.01 -2.19
N GLU A 65 4.31 -4.66 -3.31
CA GLU A 65 5.35 -5.48 -3.95
C GLU A 65 6.58 -5.64 -3.03
N MET A 66 7.09 -4.55 -2.45
CA MET A 66 8.19 -4.63 -1.49
C MET A 66 7.84 -5.53 -0.29
N LEU A 67 6.62 -5.41 0.25
CA LEU A 67 6.17 -6.24 1.35
C LEU A 67 6.12 -7.72 0.97
N MET A 68 5.72 -8.05 -0.26
CA MET A 68 5.79 -9.43 -0.76
C MET A 68 7.23 -9.93 -0.82
N ILE A 69 8.16 -9.16 -1.41
CA ILE A 69 9.58 -9.52 -1.53
C ILE A 69 10.21 -9.77 -0.16
N HIS A 70 9.97 -8.88 0.81
CA HIS A 70 10.51 -9.04 2.17
C HIS A 70 9.95 -10.27 2.88
N ARG A 71 8.68 -10.60 2.64
CA ARG A 71 8.07 -11.83 3.16
C ARG A 71 8.67 -13.08 2.53
N GLU A 72 8.94 -13.08 1.22
CA GLU A 72 9.61 -14.19 0.53
C GLU A 72 11.03 -14.42 1.04
N ALA A 73 11.78 -13.34 1.29
CA ALA A 73 13.13 -13.41 1.85
C ALA A 73 13.17 -14.08 3.24
N LEU A 74 12.06 -14.05 3.97
CA LEU A 74 11.86 -14.74 5.25
C LEU A 74 11.23 -16.13 5.12
N GLY A 75 11.01 -16.63 3.90
CA GLY A 75 10.42 -17.94 3.64
C GLY A 75 8.89 -17.98 3.56
N PHE A 76 8.19 -16.83 3.61
CA PHE A 76 6.73 -16.76 3.46
C PHE A 76 6.33 -16.61 1.99
N THR A 77 6.15 -17.73 1.29
CA THR A 77 5.88 -17.75 -0.17
C THR A 77 4.39 -17.81 -0.55
N LYS A 78 3.47 -17.94 0.41
CA LYS A 78 2.03 -18.00 0.15
C LYS A 78 1.42 -16.59 0.11
N HIS A 79 1.37 -16.00 -1.08
CA HIS A 79 0.81 -14.64 -1.31
C HIS A 79 -0.71 -14.56 -1.40
N ARG A 80 -1.42 -15.69 -1.33
CA ARG A 80 -2.89 -15.76 -1.54
C ARG A 80 -3.69 -14.84 -0.63
N PHE A 81 -3.14 -14.43 0.51
CA PHE A 81 -3.79 -13.51 1.44
C PHE A 81 -3.45 -12.04 1.19
N MET A 82 -2.36 -11.71 0.50
CA MET A 82 -1.91 -10.33 0.29
C MET A 82 -2.94 -9.48 -0.47
N ASP A 83 -3.60 -10.04 -1.47
CA ASP A 83 -4.67 -9.34 -2.21
C ASP A 83 -5.93 -9.12 -1.40
N LYS A 84 -6.19 -9.99 -0.41
CA LYS A 84 -7.31 -9.86 0.51
C LYS A 84 -7.01 -8.88 1.65
N THR A 85 -5.79 -8.92 2.18
CA THR A 85 -5.35 -8.05 3.28
C THR A 85 -5.10 -6.62 2.81
N TYR A 86 -4.50 -6.45 1.63
CA TYR A 86 -4.16 -5.14 1.07
C TYR A 86 -4.79 -4.96 -0.32
N PRO A 87 -6.11 -4.73 -0.39
CA PRO A 87 -6.82 -4.53 -1.65
C PRO A 87 -6.53 -3.14 -2.21
N VAL A 88 -5.59 -3.04 -3.15
CA VAL A 88 -5.32 -1.78 -3.85
C VAL A 88 -6.39 -1.58 -4.93
N PRO A 89 -7.15 -0.46 -4.92
CA PRO A 89 -8.23 -0.22 -5.87
C PRO A 89 -7.74 -0.09 -7.33
N ALA A 90 -8.67 -0.19 -8.28
CA ALA A 90 -8.38 0.02 -9.71
C ALA A 90 -7.96 1.47 -10.01
N LYS A 91 -7.27 1.68 -11.13
CA LYS A 91 -6.92 3.02 -11.61
C LYS A 91 -8.20 3.77 -11.96
N LYS A 92 -8.26 5.06 -11.66
CA LYS A 92 -9.36 5.94 -12.09
C LYS A 92 -9.02 6.68 -13.38
N ASN A 93 -10.03 6.94 -14.19
CA ASN A 93 -9.91 7.71 -15.42
C ASN A 93 -10.30 9.15 -15.17
N ARG A 94 -9.66 10.05 -15.92
CA ARG A 94 -10.06 11.45 -15.99
C ARG A 94 -11.43 11.56 -16.69
N ARG A 95 -12.15 12.64 -16.40
CA ARG A 95 -13.37 13.07 -17.10
C ARG A 95 -13.02 14.01 -18.25
#